data_AF-A0A1E5VT14-F1
#
_entry.id   AF-A0A1E5VT14-F1
#
_cell.length_a   1.000
_cell.length_b   1.000
_cell.length_c   1.000
_cell.angle_alpha   90.00
_cell.angle_beta   90.00
_cell.angle_gamma   90.00
#
_symmetry.space_group_name_H-M   'P 1'
#
loop_
_entity.id
_entity.type
_entity.pdbx_description
1 polymer ?
#
loop_
_entity_poly.entity_id
_entity_poly.type
_entity_poly.pdbx_seq_one_letter_code
_entity_poly.pdbx_strand_id
1 'polypeptide(L)'
;MAVPLGAPALERGRSRTWRRADADSAQRAKFGGQRCSPVHETGTIDGSRSQRLNLRGSQLRGPESVAFDGAGAGPYSGVSHGRVLKWNGRALSWSTYAYSRGYSAKNCTASRVRPAELSESKCGRPLGLRFHYGSGDLYIADAYKGLMRFGPGGGQATVLLATKADGVPLRFTNGVDVNQVTGEVSFTGSSMNYQRSQQHERVTATGDSTGRLMK
;
A
#
# COMPACT_ATOMS: atom_id res chain seq x y z
N MET A 1 -43.30 52.22 -29.51
CA MET A 1 -43.37 51.05 -30.40
C MET A 1 -42.33 50.05 -29.92
N ALA A 2 -42.73 48.81 -29.70
CA ALA A 2 -41.96 47.78 -29.02
C ALA A 2 -40.94 47.10 -29.96
N VAL A 3 -39.78 46.74 -29.42
CA VAL A 3 -38.79 45.85 -30.06
C VAL A 3 -38.85 44.51 -29.32
N PRO A 4 -39.11 43.37 -30.00
CA PRO A 4 -39.24 42.08 -29.33
C PRO A 4 -37.90 41.35 -29.14
N LEU A 5 -37.88 40.56 -28.07
CA LEU A 5 -36.85 39.62 -27.64
C LEU A 5 -36.71 38.43 -28.62
N GLY A 6 -35.47 38.03 -28.91
CA GLY A 6 -35.12 36.75 -29.55
C GLY A 6 -34.01 36.06 -28.76
N ALA A 7 -34.33 34.91 -28.15
CA ALA A 7 -33.39 34.08 -27.39
C ALA A 7 -32.44 33.29 -28.32
N PRO A 8 -31.17 33.05 -27.94
CA PRO A 8 -30.30 32.16 -28.70
C PRO A 8 -30.53 30.68 -28.36
N ALA A 9 -30.48 29.87 -29.43
CA ALA A 9 -30.77 28.45 -29.47
C ALA A 9 -29.67 27.57 -28.83
N LEU A 10 -30.13 26.43 -28.32
CA LEU A 10 -29.38 25.35 -27.69
C LEU A 10 -28.68 24.49 -28.77
N GLU A 11 -27.35 24.56 -28.92
CA GLU A 11 -26.60 23.65 -29.79
C GLU A 11 -26.33 22.31 -29.08
N ARG A 12 -26.86 21.22 -29.66
CA ARG A 12 -26.56 19.84 -29.27
C ARG A 12 -25.24 19.39 -29.90
N GLY A 13 -24.18 19.38 -29.09
CA GLY A 13 -22.89 18.78 -29.44
C GLY A 13 -22.98 17.24 -29.51
N ARG A 14 -22.66 16.68 -30.68
CA ARG A 14 -22.69 15.25 -31.02
C ARG A 14 -21.71 14.42 -30.19
N SER A 15 -22.18 13.25 -29.73
CA SER A 15 -21.36 12.21 -29.10
C SER A 15 -20.32 11.66 -30.06
N ARG A 16 -19.03 11.69 -29.69
CA ARG A 16 -17.98 10.91 -30.36
C ARG A 16 -17.90 9.52 -29.74
N THR A 17 -18.39 8.54 -30.48
CA THR A 17 -18.19 7.13 -30.21
C THR A 17 -16.73 6.77 -30.49
N TRP A 18 -16.02 6.24 -29.51
CA TRP A 18 -14.67 5.69 -29.69
C TRP A 18 -14.79 4.27 -30.24
N ARG A 19 -14.29 4.06 -31.47
CA ARG A 19 -14.17 2.74 -32.08
C ARG A 19 -13.11 1.91 -31.35
N ARG A 20 -13.42 0.63 -31.10
CA ARG A 20 -12.45 -0.40 -30.74
C ARG A 20 -11.41 -0.49 -31.85
N ALA A 21 -10.13 -0.49 -31.46
CA ALA A 21 -9.06 -0.94 -32.33
C ALA A 21 -8.84 -2.43 -32.06
N ASP A 22 -9.13 -3.25 -33.05
CA ASP A 22 -8.61 -4.60 -33.15
C ASP A 22 -7.12 -4.53 -33.44
N ALA A 23 -6.32 -5.27 -32.69
CA ALA A 23 -4.93 -5.55 -33.03
C ALA A 23 -4.62 -6.98 -32.58
N ASP A 24 -4.89 -7.91 -33.49
CA ASP A 24 -4.33 -9.24 -33.52
C ASP A 24 -2.91 -9.11 -34.08
N SER A 25 -1.89 -9.42 -33.26
CA SER A 25 -0.48 -9.53 -33.67
C SER A 25 0.28 -10.31 -32.60
N ALA A 26 0.33 -11.62 -32.79
CA ALA A 26 1.15 -12.53 -32.01
C ALA A 26 2.66 -12.23 -32.21
N GLN A 27 3.30 -11.61 -31.22
CA GLN A 27 4.76 -11.60 -31.09
C GLN A 27 5.14 -12.41 -29.84
N ARG A 28 5.55 -13.67 -30.07
CA ARG A 28 5.98 -14.60 -29.02
C ARG A 28 7.37 -14.18 -28.52
N ALA A 29 7.41 -13.26 -27.56
CA ALA A 29 8.64 -12.93 -26.84
C ALA A 29 9.06 -14.14 -25.98
N LYS A 30 10.25 -14.68 -26.26
CA LYS A 30 10.90 -15.70 -25.42
C LYS A 30 11.34 -15.05 -24.10
N PHE A 31 10.43 -14.98 -23.13
CA PHE A 31 10.82 -14.74 -21.75
C PHE A 31 11.42 -16.03 -21.19
N GLY A 32 12.71 -15.98 -20.84
CA GLY A 32 13.35 -16.97 -19.99
C GLY A 32 12.77 -16.88 -18.58
N GLY A 33 11.54 -17.36 -18.41
CA GLY A 33 10.91 -17.49 -17.10
C GLY A 33 11.48 -18.71 -16.40
N GLN A 34 12.19 -18.50 -15.28
CA GLN A 34 12.26 -19.54 -14.27
C GLN A 34 10.82 -19.85 -13.88
N ARG A 35 10.34 -21.04 -14.26
CA ARG A 35 9.04 -21.54 -13.82
C ARG A 35 9.07 -21.57 -12.30
N CYS A 36 8.16 -20.85 -11.65
CA CYS A 36 7.82 -21.14 -10.26
C CYS A 36 7.42 -22.62 -10.20
N SER A 37 8.26 -23.43 -9.57
CA SER A 37 7.91 -24.82 -9.32
C SER A 37 6.77 -24.84 -8.31
N PRO A 38 5.71 -25.66 -8.51
CA PRO A 38 4.68 -25.80 -7.51
C PRO A 38 5.32 -26.38 -6.25
N VAL A 39 5.26 -25.64 -5.14
CA VAL A 39 5.65 -26.16 -3.83
C VAL A 39 4.58 -27.17 -3.43
N HIS A 40 4.81 -28.43 -3.76
CA HIS A 40 4.02 -29.57 -3.29
C HIS A 40 4.51 -29.95 -1.88
N GLU A 41 4.14 -29.15 -0.89
CA GLU A 41 4.11 -29.59 0.50
C GLU A 41 3.29 -28.58 1.30
N THR A 42 1.98 -28.81 1.39
CA THR A 42 1.14 -28.17 2.41
C THR A 42 1.40 -28.88 3.75
N GLY A 43 2.62 -28.74 4.27
CA GLY A 43 2.91 -29.13 5.63
C GLY A 43 2.04 -28.32 6.60
N THR A 44 1.51 -28.96 7.62
CA THR A 44 0.81 -28.25 8.69
C THR A 44 1.78 -27.29 9.39
N ILE A 45 1.31 -26.09 9.72
CA ILE A 45 2.10 -25.14 10.51
C ILE A 45 2.16 -25.66 11.94
N ASP A 46 3.33 -26.14 12.36
CA ASP A 46 3.59 -26.53 13.75
C ASP A 46 3.84 -25.28 14.61
N GLY A 47 2.82 -24.84 15.33
CA GLY A 47 2.88 -23.69 16.23
C GLY A 47 3.85 -23.84 17.40
N SER A 48 4.29 -25.05 17.73
CA SER A 48 5.29 -25.28 18.79
C SER A 48 6.69 -24.83 18.35
N ARG A 49 6.96 -24.80 17.04
CA ARG A 49 8.24 -24.37 16.45
C ARG A 49 8.27 -22.88 16.14
N SER A 50 7.79 -22.07 17.09
CA SER A 50 7.75 -20.61 16.92
C SER A 50 9.11 -19.96 17.17
N GLN A 51 9.46 -18.97 16.35
CA GLN A 51 10.63 -18.11 16.55
C GLN A 51 10.18 -16.65 16.65
N ARG A 52 10.63 -15.95 17.70
CA ARG A 52 10.41 -14.51 17.83
C ARG A 52 11.52 -13.72 17.13
N LEU A 53 11.14 -12.85 16.20
CA LEU A 53 12.03 -11.92 15.50
C LEU A 53 11.92 -10.54 16.16
N ASN A 54 12.63 -10.34 17.27
CA ASN A 54 12.49 -9.11 18.06
C ASN A 54 12.94 -7.86 17.28
N LEU A 55 12.11 -6.82 17.31
CA LEU A 55 12.46 -5.50 16.83
C LEU A 55 13.46 -4.86 17.81
N ARG A 56 14.49 -4.18 17.28
CA ARG A 56 15.44 -3.44 18.12
C ARG A 56 14.85 -2.08 18.47
N GLY A 57 14.74 -1.78 19.76
CA GLY A 57 14.27 -0.49 20.29
C GLY A 57 12.98 -0.61 21.11
N SER A 58 13.00 -0.09 22.34
CA SER A 58 11.95 -0.31 23.34
C SER A 58 10.60 0.37 23.04
N GLN A 59 10.53 1.22 22.01
CA GLN A 59 9.33 2.01 21.67
C GLN A 59 8.82 1.73 20.25
N LEU A 60 9.38 0.71 19.59
CA LEU A 60 9.06 0.36 18.22
C LEU A 60 7.91 -0.66 18.23
N ARG A 61 6.74 -0.29 17.70
CA ARG A 61 5.56 -1.16 17.64
C ARG A 61 5.35 -1.68 16.21
N GLY A 62 4.74 -2.85 16.09
CA GLY A 62 4.55 -3.59 14.85
C GLY A 62 4.78 -5.09 15.10
N PRO A 63 4.49 -5.97 14.13
CA PRO A 63 3.98 -5.73 12.78
C PRO A 63 2.44 -5.63 12.70
N GLU A 64 1.90 -5.11 11.59
CA GLU A 64 0.46 -5.28 11.22
C GLU A 64 0.32 -6.17 9.97
N SER A 65 1.26 -6.08 9.02
CA SER A 65 1.36 -6.94 7.84
C SER A 65 2.78 -7.46 7.64
N VAL A 66 2.89 -8.57 6.92
CA VAL A 66 4.14 -9.20 6.50
C VAL A 66 4.12 -9.46 4.99
N ALA A 67 5.28 -9.34 4.34
CA ALA A 67 5.45 -9.71 2.95
C ALA A 67 6.77 -10.46 2.72
N PHE A 68 6.82 -11.19 1.60
CA PHE A 68 8.03 -11.78 1.02
C PHE A 68 8.11 -11.32 -0.44
N ASP A 69 9.33 -11.13 -0.93
CA ASP A 69 9.54 -10.76 -2.34
C ASP A 69 9.51 -12.00 -3.25
N GLY A 70 9.55 -11.77 -4.57
CA GLY A 70 9.51 -12.85 -5.57
C GLY A 70 10.73 -13.78 -5.55
N ALA A 71 11.83 -13.36 -4.91
CA ALA A 71 13.02 -14.18 -4.70
C ALA A 71 12.95 -14.97 -3.38
N GLY A 72 11.85 -14.85 -2.63
CA GLY A 72 11.65 -15.51 -1.34
C GLY A 72 12.39 -14.85 -0.18
N ALA A 73 12.98 -13.66 -0.36
CA ALA A 73 13.61 -12.96 0.75
C ALA A 73 12.58 -12.24 1.63
N GLY A 74 13.01 -11.90 2.84
CA GLY A 74 12.15 -11.38 3.91
C GLY A 74 12.29 -12.20 5.20
N PRO A 75 11.31 -12.11 6.11
CA PRO A 75 10.09 -11.30 6.01
C PRO A 75 10.36 -9.79 5.99
N TYR A 76 9.46 -9.06 5.35
CA TYR A 76 9.36 -7.60 5.39
C TYR A 76 8.17 -7.17 6.25
N SER A 77 8.31 -6.09 7.02
CA SER A 77 7.20 -5.59 7.84
C SER A 77 7.26 -4.08 8.09
N GLY A 78 6.09 -3.45 8.12
CA GLY A 78 5.88 -2.10 8.62
C GLY A 78 6.01 -1.98 10.14
N VAL A 79 6.39 -0.79 10.60
CA VAL A 79 6.57 -0.46 12.03
C VAL A 79 6.10 0.96 12.36
N SER A 80 5.89 1.26 13.63
CA SER A 80 5.14 2.44 14.10
C SER A 80 5.76 3.79 13.78
N HIS A 81 7.05 3.86 13.49
CA HIS A 81 7.69 5.09 13.03
C HIS A 81 7.69 5.26 11.50
N GLY A 82 6.92 4.46 10.75
CA GLY A 82 6.71 4.70 9.31
C GLY A 82 7.71 4.07 8.34
N ARG A 83 8.62 3.21 8.82
CA ARG A 83 9.53 2.45 7.93
C ARG A 83 8.96 1.07 7.66
N VAL A 84 9.42 0.45 6.58
CA VAL A 84 9.38 -1.00 6.38
C VAL A 84 10.77 -1.56 6.64
N LEU A 85 10.83 -2.61 7.43
CA LEU A 85 12.06 -3.32 7.78
C LEU A 85 12.13 -4.66 7.04
N LYS A 86 13.35 -5.09 6.72
CA LYS A 86 13.66 -6.43 6.18
C LYS A 86 14.42 -7.23 7.24
N TRP A 87 14.03 -8.47 7.46
CA TRP A 87 14.81 -9.42 8.24
C TRP A 87 15.92 -10.04 7.38
N ASN A 88 17.17 -9.96 7.82
CA ASN A 88 18.34 -10.46 7.08
C ASN A 88 19.03 -11.64 7.80
N GLY A 89 18.29 -12.40 8.59
CA GLY A 89 18.83 -13.48 9.39
C GLY A 89 19.40 -13.04 10.74
N ARG A 90 19.82 -14.01 11.56
CA ARG A 90 20.20 -13.76 12.97
C ARG A 90 21.43 -12.86 13.11
N ALA A 91 22.40 -12.98 12.21
CA ALA A 91 23.65 -12.21 12.25
C ALA A 91 23.43 -10.73 11.90
N LEU A 92 22.65 -10.45 10.86
CA LEU A 92 22.45 -9.09 10.34
C LEU A 92 21.19 -8.40 10.91
N SER A 93 20.25 -9.17 11.46
CA SER A 93 19.02 -8.69 12.07
C SER A 93 18.17 -7.84 11.11
N TRP A 94 17.35 -6.94 11.68
CA TRP A 94 16.49 -6.02 10.94
C TRP A 94 17.27 -4.85 10.35
N SER A 95 17.06 -4.56 9.07
CA SER A 95 17.52 -3.33 8.42
C SER A 95 16.34 -2.55 7.83
N THR A 96 16.53 -1.25 7.58
CA THR A 96 15.51 -0.46 6.87
C THR A 96 15.49 -0.85 5.41
N TYR A 97 14.32 -1.19 4.90
CA TYR A 97 14.09 -1.44 3.49
C TYR A 97 13.46 -0.24 2.79
N ALA A 98 12.40 0.34 3.35
CA ALA A 98 11.66 1.41 2.69
C ALA A 98 11.12 2.46 3.68
N TYR A 99 10.94 3.69 3.20
CA TYR A 99 10.38 4.80 3.97
C TYR A 99 9.75 5.89 3.07
N SER A 100 8.76 6.61 3.60
CA SER A 100 8.06 7.67 2.87
C SER A 100 8.95 8.89 2.58
N ARG A 101 8.61 9.66 1.54
CA ARG A 101 9.28 10.93 1.24
C ARG A 101 9.12 11.90 2.41
N GLY A 102 10.20 12.55 2.82
CA GLY A 102 10.22 13.46 3.97
C GLY A 102 10.38 12.77 5.33
N TYR A 103 10.60 11.45 5.36
CA TYR A 103 10.98 10.74 6.58
C TYR A 103 12.26 11.30 7.21
N SER A 104 12.28 11.41 8.53
CA SER A 104 13.44 11.82 9.31
C SER A 104 13.55 10.97 10.56
N ALA A 105 14.64 10.23 10.71
CA ALA A 105 14.86 9.35 11.86
C ALA A 105 14.76 10.11 13.20
N LYS A 106 15.35 11.31 13.27
CA LYS A 106 15.27 12.19 14.45
C LYS A 106 13.83 12.53 14.83
N ASN A 107 12.98 12.80 13.84
CA ASN A 107 11.61 13.24 14.07
C ASN A 107 10.61 12.10 14.19
N CYS A 108 10.94 10.92 13.69
CA CYS A 108 10.02 9.77 13.63
C CYS A 108 10.33 8.70 14.67
N THR A 109 11.51 8.72 15.28
CA THR A 109 11.81 7.80 16.38
C THR A 109 10.96 8.14 17.59
N ALA A 110 10.14 7.18 18.02
CA ALA A 110 9.32 7.31 19.20
C ALA A 110 10.18 7.35 20.48
N SER A 111 9.69 8.05 21.48
CA SER A 111 10.28 8.12 22.82
C SER A 111 9.17 8.08 23.87
N ARG A 112 9.53 7.92 25.14
CA ARG A 112 8.54 7.94 26.24
C ARG A 112 7.70 9.22 26.27
N VAL A 113 8.31 10.36 25.92
CA VAL A 113 7.63 11.67 25.89
C VAL A 113 6.93 11.96 24.57
N ARG A 114 7.24 11.19 23.52
CA ARG A 114 6.65 11.31 22.19
C ARG A 114 6.34 9.93 21.62
N PRO A 115 5.18 9.36 21.97
CA PRO A 115 4.71 8.12 21.39
C PRO A 115 4.62 8.19 19.86
N ALA A 116 4.76 7.05 19.20
CA ALA A 116 4.77 6.97 17.74
C ALA A 116 3.48 7.55 17.14
N GLU A 117 2.35 7.29 17.79
CA GLU A 117 0.98 7.64 17.41
C GLU A 117 0.81 9.16 17.17
N LEU A 118 1.55 10.00 17.90
CA LEU A 118 1.54 11.45 17.73
C LEU A 118 2.26 11.90 16.44
N SER A 119 3.13 11.06 15.91
CA SER A 119 3.96 11.34 14.73
C SER A 119 3.59 10.51 13.50
N GLU A 120 2.70 9.52 13.62
CA GLU A 120 2.32 8.62 12.53
C GLU A 120 1.77 9.39 11.32
N SER A 121 0.97 10.44 11.52
CA SER A 121 0.47 11.26 10.41
C SER A 121 1.58 11.90 9.58
N LYS A 122 2.70 12.27 10.22
CA LYS A 122 3.90 12.81 9.55
C LYS A 122 4.79 11.70 8.99
N CYS A 123 5.10 10.70 9.81
CA CYS A 123 6.11 9.69 9.53
C CYS A 123 5.61 8.52 8.67
N GLY A 124 4.30 8.31 8.66
CA GLY A 124 3.65 7.15 8.07
C GLY A 124 3.41 6.03 9.08
N ARG A 125 2.52 5.13 8.71
CA ARG A 125 2.22 3.88 9.41
C ARG A 125 1.85 2.81 8.36
N PRO A 126 2.83 2.04 7.85
CA PRO A 126 2.58 0.98 6.86
C PRO A 126 1.77 -0.16 7.48
N LEU A 127 0.59 -0.42 6.93
CA LEU A 127 -0.35 -1.43 7.43
C LEU A 127 -0.50 -2.63 6.49
N GLY A 128 -0.37 -2.41 5.18
CA GLY A 128 -0.44 -3.46 4.17
C GLY A 128 0.78 -3.40 3.26
N LEU A 129 1.41 -4.54 3.03
CA LEU A 129 2.59 -4.68 2.20
C LEU A 129 2.35 -5.80 1.17
N ARG A 130 2.63 -5.52 -0.11
CA ARG A 130 2.58 -6.55 -1.16
C ARG A 130 3.61 -6.30 -2.24
N PHE A 131 4.40 -7.33 -2.55
CA PHE A 131 5.27 -7.32 -3.71
C PHE A 131 4.51 -7.76 -4.97
N HIS A 132 4.82 -7.11 -6.08
CA HIS A 132 4.59 -7.68 -7.41
C HIS A 132 5.84 -8.47 -7.82
N TYR A 133 5.73 -9.78 -7.95
CA TYR A 133 6.89 -10.66 -8.11
C TYR A 133 7.60 -10.46 -9.45
N GLY A 134 6.85 -10.18 -10.52
CA GLY A 134 7.41 -10.01 -11.85
C GLY A 134 8.28 -8.74 -11.98
N SER A 135 7.88 -7.64 -11.36
CA SER A 135 8.64 -6.38 -11.40
C SER A 135 9.56 -6.18 -10.19
N GLY A 136 9.30 -6.86 -9.07
CA GLY A 136 9.96 -6.65 -7.80
C GLY A 136 9.49 -5.40 -7.04
N ASP A 137 8.47 -4.69 -7.55
CA ASP A 137 7.94 -3.51 -6.88
C ASP A 137 7.22 -3.87 -5.57
N LEU A 138 7.43 -3.05 -4.54
CA LEU A 138 6.70 -3.11 -3.28
C LEU A 138 5.60 -2.05 -3.25
N TYR A 139 4.37 -2.49 -3.06
CA TYR A 139 3.22 -1.65 -2.79
C TYR A 139 2.94 -1.61 -1.29
N ILE A 140 2.71 -0.41 -0.78
CA ILE A 140 2.43 -0.15 0.64
C ILE A 140 1.12 0.62 0.76
N ALA A 141 0.19 0.06 1.50
CA ALA A 141 -0.94 0.77 2.07
C ALA A 141 -0.51 1.37 3.42
N ASP A 142 -0.37 2.69 3.45
CA ASP A 142 -0.03 3.44 4.66
C ASP A 142 -1.25 4.19 5.18
N ALA A 143 -1.50 4.06 6.48
CA ALA A 143 -2.69 4.59 7.13
C ALA A 143 -2.94 6.08 6.84
N TYR A 144 -1.86 6.86 6.65
CA TYR A 144 -1.92 8.31 6.48
C TYR A 144 -1.43 8.79 5.11
N LYS A 145 -0.57 8.01 4.45
CA LYS A 145 0.05 8.39 3.16
C LYS A 145 -0.69 7.83 1.94
N GLY A 146 -1.68 6.96 2.14
CA GLY A 146 -2.40 6.34 1.04
C GLY A 146 -1.66 5.15 0.46
N LEU A 147 -1.80 4.94 -0.85
CA LEU A 147 -1.09 3.88 -1.57
C LEU A 147 0.24 4.41 -2.13
N MET A 148 1.33 3.71 -1.83
CA MET A 148 2.68 4.04 -2.26
C MET A 148 3.32 2.87 -3.01
N ARG A 149 4.22 3.18 -3.95
CA ARG A 149 5.05 2.20 -4.66
C ARG A 149 6.54 2.48 -4.48
N PHE A 150 7.30 1.41 -4.33
CA PHE A 150 8.75 1.38 -4.18
C PHE A 150 9.33 0.38 -5.18
N GLY A 151 10.44 0.74 -5.82
CA GLY A 151 11.16 -0.18 -6.70
C GLY A 151 11.81 -1.36 -5.95
N PRO A 152 12.41 -2.31 -6.67
CA PRO A 152 13.00 -3.54 -6.11
C PRO A 152 14.15 -3.34 -5.12
N GLY A 153 14.75 -2.15 -5.06
CA GLY A 153 15.79 -1.80 -4.09
C GLY A 153 15.26 -1.18 -2.79
N GLY A 154 13.94 -0.96 -2.68
CA GLY A 154 13.36 -0.19 -1.59
C GLY A 154 13.79 1.27 -1.61
N GLY A 155 14.19 1.79 -0.45
CA GLY A 155 14.63 3.16 -0.24
C GLY A 155 13.49 4.15 0.00
N GLN A 156 13.67 5.37 -0.49
CA GLN A 156 12.61 6.38 -0.43
C GLN A 156 11.49 6.06 -1.42
N ALA A 157 10.24 6.33 -1.04
CA ALA A 157 9.07 6.16 -1.89
C ALA A 157 9.30 6.76 -3.28
N THR A 158 9.13 5.92 -4.31
CA THR A 158 9.32 6.30 -5.71
C THR A 158 8.09 7.06 -6.22
N VAL A 159 6.88 6.62 -5.86
CA VAL A 159 5.61 7.22 -6.31
C VAL A 159 4.55 7.16 -5.20
N LEU A 160 3.83 8.28 -5.00
CA LEU A 160 2.54 8.30 -4.28
C LEU A 160 1.44 8.03 -5.31
N LEU A 161 0.85 6.84 -5.28
CA LEU A 161 -0.11 6.40 -6.30
C LEU A 161 -1.51 6.95 -6.05
N ALA A 162 -1.95 6.98 -4.79
CA ALA A 162 -3.26 7.51 -4.44
C ALA A 162 -3.25 8.11 -3.03
N THR A 163 -3.71 9.36 -2.92
CA THR A 163 -4.04 10.02 -1.63
C THR A 163 -5.53 10.34 -1.53
N LYS A 164 -6.27 10.16 -2.62
CA LYS A 164 -7.72 10.33 -2.75
C LYS A 164 -8.26 9.22 -3.67
N ALA A 165 -9.51 8.86 -3.46
CA ALA A 165 -10.30 8.06 -4.40
C ALA A 165 -11.64 8.76 -4.58
N ASP A 166 -12.05 8.96 -5.84
CA ASP A 166 -13.26 9.72 -6.22
C ASP A 166 -13.33 11.12 -5.60
N GLY A 167 -12.19 11.81 -5.55
CA GLY A 167 -12.07 13.13 -4.93
C GLY A 167 -12.06 13.13 -3.39
N VAL A 168 -12.36 11.99 -2.75
CA VAL A 168 -12.40 11.85 -1.29
C VAL A 168 -11.04 11.41 -0.74
N PRO A 169 -10.45 12.15 0.23
CA PRO A 169 -9.18 11.78 0.87
C PRO A 169 -9.18 10.38 1.48
N LEU A 170 -8.06 9.69 1.33
CA LEU A 170 -7.76 8.46 2.05
C LEU A 170 -7.28 8.81 3.45
N ARG A 171 -8.02 8.36 4.47
CA ARG A 171 -7.77 8.69 5.89
C ARG A 171 -7.24 7.54 6.72
N PHE A 172 -7.47 6.32 6.24
CA PHE A 172 -7.10 5.10 6.95
C PHE A 172 -6.89 3.94 5.96
N THR A 173 -5.87 4.07 5.12
CA THR A 173 -5.51 3.02 4.14
C THR A 173 -4.88 1.82 4.86
N ASN A 174 -5.33 0.60 4.57
CA ASN A 174 -4.99 -0.55 5.40
C ASN A 174 -4.36 -1.70 4.61
N GLY A 175 -5.15 -2.46 3.86
CA GLY A 175 -4.68 -3.61 3.09
C GLY A 175 -4.32 -3.23 1.65
N VAL A 176 -3.42 -4.00 1.04
CA VAL A 176 -3.13 -3.97 -0.40
C VAL A 176 -2.82 -5.38 -0.88
N ASP A 177 -3.29 -5.71 -2.08
CA ASP A 177 -2.89 -6.89 -2.83
C ASP A 177 -2.63 -6.53 -4.29
N VAL A 178 -1.86 -7.37 -4.97
CA VAL A 178 -1.50 -7.21 -6.38
C VAL A 178 -1.79 -8.52 -7.09
N ASN A 179 -2.58 -8.43 -8.15
CA ASN A 179 -2.76 -9.53 -9.09
C ASN A 179 -1.41 -9.78 -9.78
N GLN A 180 -0.80 -10.93 -9.48
CA GLN A 180 0.54 -11.27 -9.95
C GLN A 180 0.62 -11.54 -11.46
N VAL A 181 -0.53 -11.71 -12.12
CA VAL A 181 -0.61 -11.92 -13.58
C VAL A 181 -0.79 -10.59 -14.31
N THR A 182 -1.71 -9.75 -13.84
CA THR A 182 -2.07 -8.49 -14.54
C THR A 182 -1.31 -7.27 -14.03
N GLY A 183 -0.68 -7.34 -12.85
CA GLY A 183 -0.07 -6.20 -12.17
C GLY A 183 -1.06 -5.23 -11.53
N GLU A 184 -2.34 -5.59 -11.52
CA GLU A 184 -3.40 -4.76 -10.98
C GLU A 184 -3.36 -4.71 -9.45
N VAL A 185 -3.54 -3.51 -8.88
CA VAL A 185 -3.36 -3.25 -7.45
C VAL A 185 -4.71 -2.94 -6.83
N SER A 186 -5.14 -3.77 -5.88
CA SER A 186 -6.35 -3.54 -5.10
C SER A 186 -5.98 -3.18 -3.67
N PHE A 187 -6.66 -2.21 -3.07
CA PHE A 187 -6.34 -1.76 -1.71
C PHE A 187 -7.58 -1.28 -0.96
N THR A 188 -7.49 -1.25 0.37
CA THR A 188 -8.61 -0.88 1.24
C THR A 188 -8.38 0.41 1.98
N GLY A 189 -9.45 1.18 2.15
CA GLY A 189 -9.56 2.24 3.14
C GLY A 189 -10.54 1.80 4.22
N SER A 190 -10.08 1.66 5.46
CA SER A 190 -10.91 1.16 6.56
C SER A 190 -12.06 2.09 6.94
N SER A 191 -11.93 3.39 6.67
CA SER A 191 -12.94 4.39 7.02
C SER A 191 -12.75 5.67 6.20
N MET A 192 -13.86 6.35 5.90
CA MET A 192 -13.84 7.75 5.43
C MET A 192 -14.00 8.75 6.59
N ASN A 193 -14.53 8.32 7.73
CA ASN A 193 -14.85 9.17 8.86
C ASN A 193 -13.68 9.31 9.84
N TYR A 194 -12.94 8.22 10.06
CA TYR A 194 -11.92 8.12 11.10
C TYR A 194 -10.52 7.97 10.53
N GLN A 195 -9.57 8.63 11.19
CA GLN A 195 -8.14 8.35 11.03
C GLN A 195 -7.69 7.38 12.11
N ARG A 196 -6.61 6.63 11.83
CA ARG A 196 -6.02 5.68 12.79
C ARG A 196 -5.71 6.31 14.16
N SER A 197 -5.22 7.55 14.18
CA SER A 197 -4.83 8.23 15.43
C SER A 197 -6.01 8.65 16.30
N GLN A 198 -7.21 8.77 15.73
CA GLN A 198 -8.43 9.18 16.45
C GLN A 198 -9.12 8.03 17.19
N GLN A 199 -8.41 6.89 17.34
CA GLN A 199 -8.82 5.57 17.87
C GLN A 199 -9.18 4.58 16.74
N HIS A 200 -8.22 3.73 16.37
CA HIS A 200 -8.39 2.65 15.37
C HIS A 200 -9.65 1.79 15.63
N GLU A 201 -10.00 1.62 16.90
CA GLU A 201 -11.14 0.82 17.36
C GLU A 201 -12.50 1.45 16.99
N ARG A 202 -12.56 2.75 16.67
CA ARG A 202 -13.82 3.42 16.35
C ARG A 202 -14.51 2.85 15.14
N VAL A 203 -13.76 2.40 14.14
CA VAL A 203 -14.35 1.77 12.94
C VAL A 203 -15.26 0.61 13.36
N THR A 204 -14.79 -0.25 14.27
CA THR A 204 -15.56 -1.37 14.81
C THR A 204 -16.60 -0.91 15.83
N ALA A 205 -16.20 -0.05 16.78
CA ALA A 205 -17.04 0.33 17.92
C ALA A 205 -18.29 1.12 17.50
N THR A 206 -18.23 1.87 16.39
CA THR A 206 -19.38 2.63 15.87
C THR A 206 -20.10 1.92 14.73
N GLY A 207 -19.63 0.75 14.28
CA GLY A 207 -20.15 0.08 13.08
C GLY A 207 -20.01 0.92 11.81
N ASP A 208 -18.88 1.62 11.63
CA ASP A 208 -18.67 2.49 10.48
C ASP A 208 -18.64 1.70 9.16
N SER A 209 -19.60 1.97 8.30
CA SER A 209 -19.78 1.30 7.00
C SER A 209 -19.16 2.07 5.82
N THR A 210 -18.41 3.14 6.08
CA THR A 210 -17.78 3.96 5.02
C THR A 210 -16.46 3.41 4.48
N GLY A 211 -16.10 2.19 4.86
CA GLY A 211 -14.95 1.49 4.30
C GLY A 211 -15.06 1.31 2.78
N ARG A 212 -13.91 1.31 2.09
CA ARG A 212 -13.84 1.20 0.63
C ARG A 212 -12.82 0.16 0.20
N LEU A 213 -13.16 -0.62 -0.83
CA LEU A 213 -12.23 -1.41 -1.62
C LEU A 213 -12.03 -0.71 -2.97
N MET A 214 -10.78 -0.47 -3.35
CA MET A 214 -10.40 0.30 -4.53
C MET A 214 -9.44 -0.52 -5.39
N LYS A 215 -9.37 -0.17 -6.67
CA LYS A 215 -8.54 -0.80 -7.71
C LYS A 215 -8.00 0.27 -8.65
#